data_AF-A0A1E1F917-F1
#
_entry.id   AF-A0A1E1F917-F1
#
_cell.length_a   1.000
_cell.length_b   1.000
_cell.length_c   1.000
_cell.angle_alpha   90.00
_cell.angle_beta   90.00
_cell.angle_gamma   90.00
#
_symmetry.space_group_name_H-M   'P 1'
#
loop_
_entity.id
_entity.type
_entity.pdbx_description
1 polymer ?
#
loop_
_entity_poly.entity_id
_entity_poly.type
_entity_poly.pdbx_seq_one_letter_code
_entity_poly.pdbx_strand_id
1 'polypeptide(L)'
;MPAICIDARHAKAALDMAPNKTDANDADGLAQLAEVGFYREVRVKGFDSMLTRTLVTARTRLIRIATELSNQIRGLMKTFGSWLPRRRPCVRGQCSPPAFRP
;
A
#
# COMPACT_ATOMS: atom_id res chain seq x y z
N MET A 1 24.77 8.68 -0.97
CA MET A 1 24.92 8.89 0.49
C MET A 1 23.71 8.26 1.17
N PRO A 2 23.86 7.35 2.14
CA PRO A 2 22.74 6.89 2.95
C PRO A 2 22.22 8.07 3.79
N ALA A 3 20.91 8.33 3.74
CA ALA A 3 20.27 9.37 4.54
C ALA A 3 19.69 8.74 5.82
N ILE A 4 20.02 9.29 6.97
CA ILE A 4 19.42 8.92 8.26
C ILE A 4 18.16 9.76 8.43
N CYS A 5 17.03 9.11 8.68
CA CYS A 5 15.75 9.80 8.83
C CYS A 5 15.40 9.88 10.31
N ILE A 6 15.11 11.09 10.79
CA ILE A 6 14.79 11.38 12.19
C ILE A 6 13.30 11.64 12.37
N ASP A 7 12.76 11.33 13.56
CA ASP A 7 11.37 11.59 13.90
C ASP A 7 11.10 13.09 14.00
N ALA A 8 10.32 13.61 13.05
CA ALA A 8 9.96 15.02 12.97
C ALA A 8 9.27 15.55 14.24
N ARG A 9 8.50 14.72 14.97
CA ARG A 9 7.82 15.16 16.20
C ARG A 9 8.78 15.31 17.36
N HIS A 10 9.75 14.39 17.48
CA HIS A 10 10.79 14.48 18.50
C HIS A 10 11.73 15.65 18.22
N ALA A 11 12.15 15.83 16.97
CA ALA A 11 12.97 16.97 16.57
C ALA A 11 12.25 18.29 16.86
N LYS A 12 10.97 18.41 16.47
CA LYS A 12 10.16 19.60 16.78
C LYS A 12 10.06 19.85 18.29
N ALA A 13 9.77 18.82 19.10
CA ALA A 13 9.66 18.98 20.55
C ALA A 13 10.97 19.45 21.20
N ALA A 14 12.11 19.00 20.69
CA ALA A 14 13.42 19.46 21.15
C ALA A 14 13.71 20.91 20.74
N LEU A 15 13.20 21.36 19.60
CA LEU A 15 13.40 22.71 19.06
C LEU A 15 12.33 23.72 19.52
N ASP A 16 11.25 23.26 20.17
CA ASP A 16 10.10 24.09 20.57
C ASP A 16 10.47 25.12 21.66
N MET A 17 11.61 24.96 22.33
CA MET A 17 12.11 25.91 23.32
C MET A 17 12.84 27.11 22.70
N ALA A 18 13.04 27.15 21.38
CA ALA A 18 13.70 28.26 20.72
C ALA A 18 12.83 29.54 20.80
N PRO A 19 13.36 30.66 21.34
CA PRO A 19 12.58 31.88 21.59
C PRO A 19 12.19 32.62 20.30
N ASN A 20 12.92 32.41 19.21
CA ASN A 20 12.60 32.99 17.90
C ASN A 20 12.75 31.92 16.81
N LYS A 21 11.72 31.78 15.98
CA LYS A 21 11.65 30.74 14.96
C LYS A 21 12.13 31.28 13.61
N THR A 22 13.33 30.90 13.23
CA THR A 22 13.94 31.22 11.93
C THR A 22 14.52 29.95 11.34
N ASP A 23 14.54 29.82 10.01
CA ASP A 23 15.09 28.63 9.34
C ASP A 23 16.58 28.40 9.69
N ALA A 24 17.31 29.48 9.97
CA ALA A 24 18.70 29.41 10.45
C ALA A 24 18.81 28.75 11.83
N ASN A 25 17.99 29.17 12.80
CA ASN A 25 17.97 28.59 14.14
C ASN A 25 17.49 27.13 14.13
N ASP A 26 16.51 26.80 13.27
CA ASP A 26 16.03 25.44 13.11
C ASP A 26 17.13 24.53 12.52
N ALA A 27 17.91 25.03 11.55
CA ALA A 27 19.05 24.30 11.00
C ALA A 27 20.17 24.08 12.03
N ASP A 28 20.55 25.12 12.79
CA ASP A 28 21.56 25.03 13.85
C ASP A 28 21.12 24.10 14.98
N GLY A 29 19.85 24.17 15.38
CA GLY A 29 19.28 23.28 16.39
C GLY A 29 19.25 21.82 15.91
N LEU A 30 18.88 21.57 14.66
CA LEU A 30 18.95 20.22 14.07
C LEU A 30 20.40 19.70 13.99
N ALA A 31 21.36 20.56 13.68
CA ALA A 31 22.78 20.21 13.65
C ALA A 31 23.28 19.80 15.05
N GLN A 32 22.93 20.56 16.09
CA GLN A 32 23.27 20.21 17.48
C GLN A 32 22.61 18.89 17.92
N LEU A 33 21.35 18.66 17.56
CA LEU A 33 20.68 17.38 17.84
C LEU A 33 21.39 16.21 17.17
N ALA A 34 21.89 16.40 15.95
CA ALA A 34 22.66 15.39 15.23
C ALA A 34 24.05 15.16 15.87
N GLU A 35 24.72 16.21 16.32
CA GLU A 35 26.05 16.14 16.97
C GLU A 35 26.00 15.43 18.33
N VAL A 36 24.99 15.75 19.15
CA VAL A 36 24.79 15.12 20.48
C VAL A 36 24.16 13.73 20.36
N GLY A 37 23.66 13.36 19.17
CA GLY A 37 22.95 12.10 18.96
C GLY A 37 21.57 12.07 19.62
N PHE A 38 21.01 13.23 19.96
CA PHE A 38 19.73 13.35 20.65
C PHE A 38 18.57 13.37 19.63
N TYR A 39 18.45 12.29 18.87
CA TYR A 39 17.37 12.12 17.91
C TYR A 39 16.86 10.68 17.92
N ARG A 40 15.61 10.50 17.49
CA ARG A 40 15.03 9.18 17.29
C ARG A 40 15.07 8.84 15.80
N GLU A 41 15.85 7.83 15.43
CA GLU A 41 15.85 7.33 14.06
C GLU A 41 14.52 6.65 13.72
N VAL A 42 13.96 6.99 12.56
CA VAL A 42 12.73 6.41 12.04
C VAL A 42 13.08 5.56 10.83
N ARG A 43 12.67 4.30 10.90
CA ARG A 43 12.82 3.38 9.79
C ARG A 43 11.85 3.78 8.67
N VAL A 44 12.38 4.39 7.62
CA VAL A 44 11.60 4.73 6.44
C VAL A 44 11.35 3.47 5.64
N LYS A 45 10.15 3.39 5.09
CA LYS A 45 9.77 2.27 4.25
C LYS A 45 10.58 2.32 2.96
N GLY A 46 11.42 1.31 2.73
CA GLY A 46 12.23 1.22 1.52
C GLY A 46 11.38 1.21 0.25
N PHE A 47 11.89 1.81 -0.82
CA PHE A 47 11.17 1.96 -2.10
C PHE A 47 10.65 0.63 -2.63
N ASP A 48 11.47 -0.43 -2.62
CA ASP A 48 11.07 -1.76 -3.08
C ASP A 48 9.90 -2.34 -2.29
N SER A 49 9.89 -2.11 -0.97
CA SER A 49 8.80 -2.57 -0.10
C SER A 49 7.50 -1.81 -0.33
N MET A 50 7.60 -0.55 -0.78
CA MET A 50 6.46 0.26 -1.19
C MET A 50 5.94 -0.23 -2.55
N LEU A 51 6.83 -0.38 -3.53
CA LEU A 51 6.52 -0.86 -4.88
C LEU A 51 5.84 -2.23 -4.83
N THR A 52 6.41 -3.19 -4.09
CA THR A 52 5.86 -4.54 -3.94
C THR A 52 4.44 -4.50 -3.35
N ARG A 53 4.24 -3.72 -2.27
CA ARG A 53 2.91 -3.57 -1.66
C ARG A 53 1.90 -2.95 -2.63
N THR A 54 2.31 -1.95 -3.40
CA THR A 54 1.47 -1.29 -4.40
C THR A 54 1.05 -2.26 -5.49
N LEU A 55 2.00 -3.05 -6.03
CA LEU A 55 1.71 -4.04 -7.07
C LEU A 55 0.75 -5.14 -6.58
N VAL A 56 0.96 -5.67 -5.37
CA VAL A 56 0.05 -6.68 -4.77
C VAL A 56 -1.36 -6.10 -4.57
N THR A 57 -1.45 -4.85 -4.11
CA THR A 57 -2.73 -4.16 -3.91
C THR A 57 -3.44 -3.93 -5.24
N ALA A 58 -2.72 -3.48 -6.26
CA ALA A 58 -3.24 -3.26 -7.61
C ALA A 58 -3.77 -4.57 -8.22
N ARG A 59 -3.00 -5.65 -8.15
CA ARG A 59 -3.43 -6.97 -8.63
C ARG A 59 -4.71 -7.44 -7.94
N THR A 60 -4.75 -7.34 -6.61
CA THR A 60 -5.92 -7.77 -5.82
C THR A 60 -7.16 -6.95 -6.19
N ARG A 61 -7.00 -5.64 -6.39
CA ARG A 61 -8.07 -4.75 -6.87
C ARG A 61 -8.59 -5.16 -8.24
N LEU A 62 -7.71 -5.40 -9.21
CA LEU A 62 -8.10 -5.82 -10.56
C LEU A 62 -8.86 -7.13 -10.56
N ILE A 63 -8.38 -8.13 -9.81
CA ILE A 63 -9.06 -9.43 -9.67
C ILE A 63 -10.45 -9.23 -9.08
N ARG A 64 -10.57 -8.44 -7.99
CA ARG A 64 -11.85 -8.18 -7.34
C ARG A 64 -12.84 -7.53 -8.29
N ILE A 65 -12.42 -6.49 -9.02
CA ILE A 65 -13.26 -5.80 -10.01
C ILE A 65 -13.72 -6.77 -11.10
N ALA A 66 -12.82 -7.58 -11.65
CA ALA A 66 -13.17 -8.56 -12.68
C ALA A 66 -14.18 -9.62 -12.18
N THR A 67 -14.00 -10.11 -10.95
CA THR A 67 -14.91 -11.07 -10.34
C THR A 67 -16.28 -10.46 -10.03
N GLU A 68 -16.29 -9.21 -9.55
CA GLU A 68 -17.49 -8.47 -9.21
C GLU A 68 -18.34 -8.22 -10.47
N LEU A 69 -17.72 -7.70 -11.53
CA LEU A 69 -18.39 -7.49 -12.81
C LEU A 69 -18.97 -8.80 -13.38
N SER A 70 -18.19 -9.89 -13.30
CA SER A 70 -18.66 -11.21 -13.73
C SER A 70 -19.86 -11.70 -12.90
N ASN A 71 -19.89 -11.40 -11.60
CA ASN A 71 -21.00 -11.75 -10.72
C ASN A 71 -22.24 -10.90 -11.01
N GLN A 72 -22.08 -9.61 -11.27
CA GLN A 72 -23.17 -8.71 -11.66
C GLN A 72 -23.83 -9.15 -12.96
N ILE A 73 -23.03 -9.44 -14.00
CA ILE A 73 -23.55 -9.95 -15.28
C ILE A 73 -24.33 -11.25 -15.08
N ARG A 74 -23.82 -12.18 -14.26
CA ARG A 74 -24.53 -13.42 -13.90
C ARG A 74 -25.85 -13.15 -13.17
N GLY A 75 -25.86 -12.19 -12.24
CA GLY A 75 -27.07 -11.78 -11.53
C GLY A 75 -28.15 -11.25 -12.48
N LEU A 76 -27.76 -10.41 -13.43
CA LEU A 76 -28.66 -9.87 -14.44
C LEU A 76 -29.16 -10.96 -15.40
N MET A 77 -28.32 -11.86 -15.90
CA MET A 77 -28.80 -12.90 -16.81
C MET A 77 -29.69 -13.95 -16.14
N LYS A 78 -29.53 -14.16 -14.83
CA LYS A 78 -30.44 -15.02 -14.05
C LYS A 78 -31.88 -14.51 -14.09
N THR A 79 -32.11 -13.19 -14.11
CA THR A 79 -33.49 -12.66 -14.21
C THR A 79 -34.11 -12.93 -15.58
N PHE A 80 -33.29 -13.14 -16.62
CA PHE A 80 -33.74 -13.53 -17.96
C PHE A 80 -33.75 -15.05 -18.19
N GLY A 81 -33.61 -15.87 -17.15
CA GLY A 81 -33.64 -17.33 -17.25
C GLY A 81 -32.40 -17.98 -17.88
N SER A 82 -31.33 -17.21 -18.15
CA SER A 82 -30.10 -17.70 -18.77
C SER A 82 -29.00 -17.92 -17.72
N TRP A 83 -28.36 -19.11 -17.69
CA TRP A 83 -27.25 -19.37 -16.77
C TRP A 83 -25.90 -19.13 -17.46
N LEU A 84 -25.04 -18.28 -16.89
CA LEU A 84 -23.62 -18.30 -17.23
C LEU A 84 -22.89 -19.24 -16.26
N PRO A 85 -22.08 -20.20 -16.76
CA PRO A 85 -21.21 -20.97 -15.90
C PRO A 85 -20.24 -20.04 -15.14
N ARG A 86 -19.98 -20.36 -13.87
CA ARG A 86 -18.93 -19.67 -13.11
C ARG A 86 -17.60 -19.97 -13.80
N ARG A 87 -16.83 -18.94 -14.15
CA ARG A 87 -15.42 -19.13 -14.49
C ARG A 87 -14.73 -19.69 -13.24
N ARG A 88 -14.39 -20.97 -13.26
CA ARG A 88 -13.46 -21.54 -12.28
C ARG A 88 -12.10 -20.90 -12.54
N PRO A 89 -11.41 -20.36 -11.52
CA PRO A 89 -10.01 -20.05 -11.68
C PRO A 89 -9.32 -21.35 -12.11
N CYS A 90 -8.74 -21.40 -13.32
CA CYS A 90 -7.97 -22.57 -13.74
C CYS A 90 -6.69 -22.53 -12.91
N VAL A 91 -6.72 -23.15 -11.73
CA VAL A 91 -5.56 -23.32 -10.88
C VAL A 91 -4.74 -24.44 -11.54
N ARG A 92 -3.67 -24.04 -12.24
CA ARG A 92 -2.57 -24.94 -12.63
C ARG A 92 -3.04 -26.18 -13.44
N GLY A 93 -3.48 -25.96 -14.68
CA GLY A 93 -3.57 -27.01 -15.71
C GLY A 93 -4.73 -28.01 -15.59
N GLN A 94 -5.65 -27.86 -14.63
CA GLN A 94 -6.82 -28.73 -14.51
C GLN A 94 -8.09 -27.98 -14.88
N CYS A 95 -8.32 -27.87 -16.18
CA CYS A 95 -9.59 -27.42 -16.74
C CYS A 95 -10.37 -28.66 -17.22
N SER A 96 -11.06 -29.35 -16.31
CA SER A 96 -12.02 -30.41 -16.70
C SER A 96 -13.27 -29.76 -17.30
N PRO A 97 -13.78 -30.25 -18.45
CA PRO A 97 -14.99 -29.70 -19.07
C PRO A 97 -16.21 -29.88 -18.16
N PRO A 98 -17.20 -28.98 -18.20
CA PRO A 98 -18.43 -29.15 -17.45
C PRO A 98 -19.16 -30.41 -17.94
N ALA A 99 -19.38 -31.37 -17.05
CA ALA A 99 -20.22 -32.52 -17.34
C ALA A 99 -21.65 -32.02 -17.58
N PHE A 100 -22.08 -32.06 -18.83
CA PHE A 100 -23.48 -31.90 -19.20
C PHE A 100 -24.19 -33.19 -18.77
N ARG A 101 -25.02 -33.13 -17.73
CA ARG A 101 -25.98 -34.20 -17.45
C ARG A 101 -27.37 -33.70 -17.84
N PRO A 102 -28.17 -34.55 -18.54
CA PRO A 102 -29.52 -34.21 -18.98
C PRO A 102 -30.48 -34.00 -17.81
#